data_AF-F3FST3-F1
#
_entry.id   AF-F3FST3-F1
#
_cell.length_a   1.000
_cell.length_b   1.000
_cell.length_c   1.000
_cell.angle_alpha   90.00
_cell.angle_beta   90.00
_cell.angle_gamma   90.00
#
_symmetry.space_group_name_H-M   'P 1'
#
loop_
_entity.id
_entity.type
_entity.pdbx_description
1 polymer ?
#
loop_
_entity_poly.entity_id
_entity_poly.type
_entity_poly.pdbx_seq_one_letter_code
_entity_poly.pdbx_strand_id
1 'polypeptide(L)' 'MPMDPDLAVAIQQHCFKQGLLLERGGRNGNVIRLLPPLIITEEQCQLVIQRFEQALKAALSQLRQ' A
#
# COMPACT_ATOMS: atom_id res chain seq x y z
N MET A 1 -3.42 17.58 -2.10
CA MET A 1 -4.25 17.98 -0.92
C MET A 1 -4.01 16.97 0.20
N PRO A 2 -4.26 17.29 1.49
CA PRO A 2 -3.96 16.38 2.61
C PRO A 2 -4.71 15.03 2.55
N MET A 3 -5.77 14.96 1.75
CA MET A 3 -6.48 13.72 1.42
C MET A 3 -6.24 13.44 -0.06
N ASP A 4 -5.44 12.42 -0.37
CA ASP A 4 -5.12 11.99 -1.74
C ASP A 4 -5.69 10.57 -1.97
N PRO A 5 -7.02 10.45 -2.17
CA PRO A 5 -7.68 9.16 -2.30
C PRO A 5 -7.25 8.41 -3.57
N ASP A 6 -6.94 9.14 -4.64
CA ASP A 6 -6.48 8.55 -5.90
C ASP A 6 -5.10 7.91 -5.75
N LEU A 7 -4.20 8.57 -5.02
CA LEU A 7 -2.92 7.94 -4.64
C LEU A 7 -3.14 6.69 -3.79
N ALA A 8 -4.06 6.71 -2.82
CA ALA A 8 -4.35 5.53 -2.02
C ALA A 8 -4.88 4.36 -2.88
N VAL A 9 -5.78 4.63 -3.84
CA VAL A 9 -6.25 3.63 -4.82
C VAL A 9 -5.06 3.07 -5.62
N ALA A 10 -4.22 3.94 -6.17
CA ALA A 10 -3.08 3.54 -6.97
C ALA A 10 -2.09 2.68 -6.17
N ILE A 11 -1.80 3.04 -4.92
CA ILE A 11 -0.93 2.24 -4.04
C ILE A 11 -1.52 0.85 -3.82
N GLN A 12 -2.82 0.75 -3.49
CA GLN A 12 -3.48 -0.55 -3.26
C GLN A 12 -3.40 -1.45 -4.51
N GLN A 13 -3.66 -0.90 -5.70
CA GLN A 13 -3.59 -1.65 -6.95
C GLN A 13 -2.17 -2.15 -7.26
N HIS A 14 -1.15 -1.33 -7.01
CA HIS A 14 0.24 -1.75 -7.19
C HIS A 14 0.68 -2.78 -6.16
N CYS A 15 0.25 -2.65 -4.91
CA CYS A 15 0.50 -3.66 -3.88
C CYS A 15 -0.10 -5.01 -4.31
N PHE A 16 -1.34 -5.01 -4.80
CA PHE A 16 -2.01 -6.23 -5.27
C PHE A 16 -1.24 -6.90 -6.43
N LYS A 17 -0.77 -6.12 -7.41
CA LYS A 17 0.08 -6.61 -8.51
C LYS A 17 1.41 -7.20 -8.03
N GLN A 18 1.92 -6.73 -6.89
CA GLN A 18 3.13 -7.24 -6.25
C GLN A 18 2.87 -8.41 -5.27
N GLY A 19 1.64 -8.95 -5.25
CA GLY A 19 1.27 -10.05 -4.35
C GLY A 19 1.15 -9.62 -2.88
N LEU A 20 0.86 -8.35 -2.63
CA LEU A 20 0.60 -7.79 -1.30
C LEU A 20 -0.85 -7.28 -1.23
N LEU A 21 -1.72 -8.02 -0.53
CA LEU A 21 -3.10 -7.61 -0.32
C LEU A 21 -3.19 -6.63 0.85
N LEU A 22 -3.71 -5.43 0.61
CA LEU A 22 -3.93 -4.41 1.63
C LEU A 22 -5.34 -3.83 1.50
N GLU A 23 -5.85 -3.34 2.63
CA GLU A 23 -7.12 -2.63 2.69
C GLU A 23 -6.91 -1.11 2.71
N ARG A 24 -7.94 -0.39 2.26
CA ARG A 24 -8.04 1.06 2.42
C ARG A 24 -9.17 1.39 3.39
N GLY A 25 -9.01 2.46 4.16
CA GLY A 25 -10.04 2.91 5.09
C GLY A 25 -9.94 4.40 5.42
N GLY A 26 -10.57 4.77 6.53
CA GLY A 26 -10.76 6.17 6.92
C GLY A 26 -11.91 6.83 6.19
N ARG A 27 -12.36 8.01 6.65
CA ARG A 27 -13.57 8.68 6.14
C ARG A 27 -13.54 8.95 4.63
N ASN A 28 -12.36 9.14 4.04
CA ASN A 28 -12.21 9.42 2.61
C ASN A 28 -11.43 8.31 1.87
N GLY A 29 -11.26 7.12 2.46
CA GLY A 29 -10.58 6.00 1.80
C GLY A 29 -9.10 6.23 1.45
N ASN A 30 -8.44 7.18 2.11
CA ASN A 30 -7.08 7.62 1.85
C ASN A 30 -6.06 7.06 2.85
N VAL A 31 -6.45 6.11 3.71
CA VAL A 31 -5.56 5.43 4.66
C VAL A 31 -5.32 4.00 4.21
N ILE A 32 -4.06 3.62 4.01
CA ILE A 32 -3.67 2.21 3.79
C ILE A 32 -3.56 1.52 5.16
N ARG A 33 -4.17 0.34 5.30
CA ARG A 33 -4.12 -0.46 6.53
C ARG A 33 -3.25 -1.68 6.34
N LEU A 34 -2.22 -1.81 7.17
CA LEU A 34 -1.46 -3.04 7.32
C LEU A 34 -2.06 -3.83 8.49
N LEU A 35 -2.73 -4.93 8.16
CA LEU A 35 -3.35 -5.84 9.12
C LEU A 35 -2.83 -7.26 8.91
N PRO A 36 -1.52 -7.50 9.16
CA PRO A 36 -0.96 -8.84 9.04
C PRO A 36 -1.54 -9.77 10.12
N PRO A 37 -1.46 -11.10 9.93
CA PRO A 37 -1.78 -12.04 10.99
C PRO A 37 -0.82 -11.87 12.18
N LEU A 38 -1.28 -12.18 13.40
CA LEU A 38 -0.47 -12.07 14.62
C LEU A 38 0.73 -13.04 14.67
N ILE A 39 0.74 -14.03 13.77
CA ILE A 39 1.82 -15.02 13.61
C ILE A 39 2.83 -14.63 12.52
N ILE A 40 2.77 -13.40 11.99
CA ILE A 40 3.73 -12.94 10.97
C ILE A 40 5.17 -12.96 11.51
N THR A 41 6.12 -13.44 10.70
CA THR A 41 7.54 -13.46 11.07
C THR A 41 8.25 -12.16 10.69
N GLU A 42 9.45 -11.93 11.23
CA GLU A 42 10.26 -10.76 10.89
C GLU A 42 10.63 -10.72 9.40
N GLU A 43 10.96 -11.87 8.80
CA GLU A 43 11.26 -11.99 7.37
C GLU A 43 10.04 -11.66 6.50
N GLN A 44 8.85 -12.09 6.94
CA GLN A 44 7.60 -11.75 6.26
C GLN A 44 7.29 -10.26 6.38
N CYS A 45 7.53 -9.64 7.54
CA CYS A 45 7.43 -8.19 7.71
C CYS A 45 8.35 -7.44 6.73
N GLN A 46 9.60 -7.88 6.60
CA GLN A 46 10.55 -7.26 5.67
C GLN A 46 10.07 -7.37 4.22
N LEU A 47 9.52 -8.53 3.83
CA LEU A 47 8.95 -8.73 2.50
C LEU A 47 7.74 -7.83 2.24
N VAL A 48 6.87 -7.63 3.24
CA VAL A 48 5.73 -6.70 3.17
C VAL A 48 6.22 -5.28 2.92
N ILE A 49 7.19 -4.80 3.70
CA ILE A 49 7.73 -3.45 3.54
C ILE A 49 8.39 -3.28 2.16
N GLN A 50 9.20 -4.24 1.73
CA GLN A 50 9.84 -4.21 0.41
C GLN A 50 8.82 -4.09 -0.73
N ARG A 51 7.77 -4.91 -0.72
CA ARG A 51 6.70 -4.86 -1.73
C ARG A 51 5.91 -3.56 -1.68
N PHE A 52 5.62 -3.08 -0.46
CA PHE A 52 4.93 -1.82 -0.27
C PHE A 52 5.72 -0.63 -0.82
N GLU A 53 7.02 -0.56 -0.56
CA GLU A 53 7.90 0.50 -1.08
C GLU A 53 7.94 0.53 -2.62
N GLN A 54 8.04 -0.63 -3.25
CA GLN A 54 8.02 -0.74 -4.71
C GLN A 54 6.67 -0.27 -5.29
N ALA A 55 5.57 -0.70 -4.68
CA ALA A 55 4.23 -0.28 -5.07
C ALA A 55 4.01 1.23 -4.88
N LEU A 56 4.51 1.80 -3.78
CA LEU A 56 4.42 3.23 -3.50
C LEU A 56 5.20 4.04 -4.56
N LYS A 57 6.43 3.64 -4.89
CA LYS A 57 7.22 4.29 -5.93
C LYS A 57 6.49 4.26 -7.29
N ALA A 58 5.96 3.10 -7.67
CA ALA A 58 5.22 2.95 -8.92
C ALA A 58 3.96 3.83 -8.96
N ALA A 59 3.18 3.87 -7.88
CA ALA A 59 1.99 4.71 -7.76
C ALA A 59 2.32 6.21 -7.84
N LEU A 60 3.40 6.65 -7.18
CA LEU A 60 3.87 8.03 -7.26
C LEU A 60 4.31 8.39 -8.68
N SER A 61 5.08 7.52 -9.33
CA SER A 61 5.50 7.71 -10.72
C SER A 61 4.33 7.69 -11.71
N GLN A 62 3.20 7.06 -11.40
CA GLN A 62 2.01 7.10 -12.25
C GLN A 62 1.27 8.45 -12.13
N LEU A 63 1.11 8.98 -10.92
CA LEU A 63 0.22 10.12 -10.66
C LEU A 63 0.91 11.49 -10.63
N ARG A 64 2.24 11.53 -10.52
CA ARG A 64 3.00 12.78 -10.29
C ARG A 64 4.16 12.97 -11.28
N GLN A 65 4.00 12.55 -12.53
CA GLN A 65 4.90 13.01 -13.61
C GLN A 65 4.60 14.46 -13.98
#